data_AF-A0A2S4RXW2-F1
#
_entry.id   AF-A0A2S4RXW2-F1
#
_cell.length_a   1.000
_cell.length_b   1.000
_cell.length_c   1.000
_cell.angle_alpha   90.00
_cell.angle_beta   90.00
_cell.angle_gamma   90.00
#
_symmetry.space_group_name_H-M   'P 1'
#
loop_
_entity.id
_entity.type
_entity.pdbx_description
1 polymer ?
#
loop_
_entity_poly.entity_id
_entity_poly.type
_entity_poly.pdbx_seq_one_letter_code
_entity_poly.pdbx_strand_id
1 'polypeptide(L)'
;MDKNIINSEFTLEEQLIIIVDKYISKRYHPGDKSFSYQLYLIFVGYHLKYFYPKRIYSKSDRNIDNVMTMFSSVYKSLTSSLLQRLNNKEGVLRELNSLVNYIDNNQEKAEEIYTTVRAQYEMKVIEKELTHEVRVRAVRL
;
A
#
# COMPACT_ATOMS: atom_id res chain seq x y z
N MET A 1 8.03 -16.15 -11.18
CA MET A 1 7.54 -14.94 -10.49
C MET A 1 7.76 -15.19 -9.00
N ASP A 2 8.90 -14.74 -8.47
CA ASP A 2 9.34 -15.09 -7.12
C ASP A 2 8.38 -14.53 -6.06
N LYS A 3 7.84 -15.45 -5.26
CA LYS A 3 6.69 -15.22 -4.38
C LYS A 3 7.01 -14.60 -3.02
N ASN A 4 8.24 -14.17 -2.75
CA ASN A 4 8.59 -13.61 -1.43
C ASN A 4 9.44 -12.34 -1.57
N ILE A 5 8.78 -11.20 -1.79
CA ILE A 5 9.38 -9.87 -1.61
C ILE A 5 9.01 -9.36 -0.20
N ILE A 6 9.33 -10.15 0.83
CA ILE A 6 9.33 -9.66 2.20
C ILE A 6 10.73 -9.98 2.71
N ASN A 7 11.64 -9.02 2.55
CA ASN A 7 12.93 -9.12 3.22
C ASN A 7 12.68 -8.80 4.69
N SER A 8 12.83 -9.79 5.57
CA SER A 8 12.59 -9.65 7.02
C SER A 8 13.53 -8.64 7.69
N GLU A 9 14.56 -8.17 7.00
CA GLU A 9 15.46 -7.10 7.43
C GLU A 9 14.74 -5.75 7.58
N PHE A 10 13.65 -5.52 6.86
CA PHE A 10 12.94 -4.23 6.84
C PHE A 10 11.56 -4.32 7.50
N THR A 11 11.17 -3.26 8.17
CA THR A 11 9.78 -3.04 8.62
C THR A 11 8.82 -2.98 7.44
N LEU A 12 7.51 -3.15 7.68
CA LEU A 12 6.50 -3.08 6.62
C LEU A 12 6.46 -1.69 5.98
N GLU A 13 6.69 -0.64 6.76
CA GLU A 13 6.79 0.74 6.31
C GLU A 13 7.98 0.94 5.37
N GLU A 14 9.16 0.45 5.74
CA GLU A 14 10.36 0.52 4.90
C GLU A 14 10.21 -0.32 3.62
N GLN A 15 9.57 -1.48 3.72
CA GLN A 15 9.26 -2.30 2.55
C GLN A 15 8.34 -1.56 1.56
N LEU A 16 7.35 -0.82 2.06
CA LEU A 16 6.50 0.00 1.22
C LEU A 16 7.32 1.08 0.50
N ILE A 17 8.26 1.75 1.17
CA ILE A 17 9.17 2.72 0.53
C ILE A 17 9.97 2.06 -0.60
N ILE A 18 10.51 0.87 -0.37
CA ILE A 18 11.28 0.13 -1.39
C ILE A 18 10.40 -0.25 -2.59
N ILE A 19 9.14 -0.61 -2.35
CA ILE A 19 8.17 -0.88 -3.41
C ILE A 19 7.89 0.40 -4.21
N VAL A 20 7.69 1.53 -3.54
CA VAL A 20 7.46 2.84 -4.16
C VAL A 20 8.68 3.27 -5.00
N ASP A 21 9.90 3.14 -4.48
CA ASP A 21 11.14 3.41 -5.22
C ASP A 21 11.25 2.57 -6.50
N LYS A 22 10.99 1.27 -6.40
CA LYS A 22 10.98 0.35 -7.56
C LYS A 22 9.89 0.72 -8.57
N TYR A 23 8.73 1.15 -8.09
CA TYR A 23 7.61 1.54 -8.94
C TYR A 23 7.92 2.85 -9.68
N ILE A 24 8.38 3.88 -8.98
CA ILE A 24 8.81 5.16 -9.55
C ILE A 24 9.91 4.92 -10.59
N SER A 25 10.96 4.19 -10.23
CA SER A 25 12.10 3.91 -11.11
C SER A 25 11.70 3.19 -12.41
N LYS A 26 10.57 2.47 -12.44
CA LYS A 26 10.10 1.74 -13.62
C LYS A 26 9.01 2.46 -14.42
N ARG A 27 8.22 3.32 -13.78
CA ARG A 27 6.95 3.82 -14.33
C ARG A 27 6.85 5.34 -14.36
N TYR A 28 7.72 6.05 -13.67
CA TYR A 28 7.64 7.51 -13.61
C TYR A 28 7.91 8.14 -14.98
N HIS A 29 6.97 8.95 -15.44
CA HIS A 29 7.10 9.77 -16.64
C HIS A 29 6.68 11.21 -16.30
N PRO A 30 7.50 12.22 -16.62
CA PRO A 30 7.11 13.61 -16.43
C PRO A 30 5.80 13.92 -17.16
N GLY A 31 4.83 14.50 -16.45
CA GLY A 31 3.53 14.88 -17.00
C GLY A 31 2.41 13.83 -16.87
N ASP A 32 2.69 12.65 -16.30
CA ASP A 32 1.65 11.67 -15.97
C ASP A 32 0.77 12.17 -14.81
N LYS A 33 -0.39 12.74 -15.15
CA LYS A 33 -1.38 13.24 -14.19
C LYS A 33 -2.03 12.12 -13.36
N SER A 34 -1.90 10.86 -13.77
CA SER A 34 -2.47 9.72 -13.06
C SER A 34 -1.53 9.11 -12.01
N PHE A 35 -0.27 9.55 -11.96
CA PHE A 35 0.74 8.92 -11.14
C PHE A 35 0.38 8.91 -9.64
N SER A 36 -0.11 10.03 -9.11
CA SER A 36 -0.53 10.11 -7.70
C SER A 36 -1.72 9.21 -7.38
N TYR A 37 -2.67 9.05 -8.31
CA TYR A 37 -3.76 8.08 -8.18
C TYR A 37 -3.23 6.64 -8.13
N GLN A 38 -2.31 6.28 -9.04
CA GLN A 38 -1.73 4.94 -9.06
C GLN A 38 -0.91 4.68 -7.79
N LEU A 39 -0.16 5.68 -7.31
CA LEU A 39 0.57 5.60 -6.05
C LEU A 39 -0.37 5.45 -4.85
N TYR A 40 -1.51 6.14 -4.85
CA TYR A 40 -2.53 5.96 -3.82
C TYR A 40 -3.08 4.53 -3.80
N LEU A 41 -3.36 3.93 -4.97
CA LEU A 41 -3.77 2.52 -5.04
C LEU A 41 -2.73 1.56 -4.44
N ILE A 42 -1.43 1.84 -4.62
CA ILE A 42 -0.36 1.06 -3.98
C ILE A 42 -0.46 1.16 -2.46
N PHE A 43 -0.62 2.38 -1.92
CA PHE A 43 -0.77 2.60 -0.48
C PHE A 43 -2.00 1.89 0.08
N VAL A 44 -3.16 2.03 -0.56
CA VAL A 44 -4.41 1.37 -0.16
C VAL A 44 -4.26 -0.15 -0.19
N GLY A 45 -3.76 -0.70 -1.30
CA GLY A 45 -3.57 -2.14 -1.44
C GLY A 45 -2.57 -2.70 -0.43
N TYR A 46 -1.52 -1.96 -0.12
CA TYR A 46 -0.54 -2.35 0.89
C TYR A 46 -1.12 -2.29 2.30
N HIS A 47 -1.88 -1.22 2.62
CA HIS A 47 -2.61 -1.08 3.89
C HIS A 47 -3.53 -2.28 4.13
N LEU A 48 -4.39 -2.58 3.15
CA LEU A 48 -5.36 -3.68 3.21
C LEU A 48 -4.68 -5.05 3.35
N LYS A 49 -3.53 -5.25 2.69
CA LYS A 49 -2.83 -6.53 2.71
C LYS A 49 -2.09 -6.80 4.03
N TYR A 50 -1.43 -5.79 4.59
CA TYR A 50 -0.44 -6.00 5.66
C TYR A 50 -0.83 -5.43 7.02
N PHE A 51 -1.61 -4.36 7.06
CA PHE A 51 -1.94 -3.62 8.28
C PHE A 51 -3.39 -3.83 8.71
N TYR A 52 -4.33 -3.78 7.76
CA TYR A 52 -5.77 -3.94 8.01
C TYR A 52 -6.13 -5.24 8.75
N PRO A 53 -5.63 -6.45 8.40
CA PRO A 53 -5.99 -7.68 9.10
C PRO A 53 -5.51 -7.72 10.55
N LYS A 54 -4.48 -6.92 10.86
CA LYS A 54 -3.90 -6.78 12.20
C LYS A 54 -4.48 -5.59 12.96
N ARG A 55 -5.45 -4.88 12.39
CA ARG A 55 -6.03 -3.64 12.93
C ARG A 55 -4.99 -2.55 13.21
N ILE A 56 -3.94 -2.51 12.39
CA ILE A 56 -2.92 -1.47 12.44
C ILE A 56 -3.36 -0.34 11.51
N TYR A 57 -3.22 0.90 11.97
CA TYR A 57 -3.71 2.10 11.27
C TYR A 57 -5.18 1.97 10.90
N SER A 58 -6.04 1.63 11.87
CA SER A 58 -7.49 1.40 11.65
C SER A 58 -8.33 2.00 12.78
N LYS A 59 -7.91 3.16 13.31
CA LYS A 59 -8.55 3.81 14.46
C LYS A 59 -9.61 4.84 14.06
N SER A 60 -9.59 5.34 12.83
CA SER A 60 -10.59 6.28 12.32
C SER A 60 -11.70 5.53 11.57
N ASP A 61 -12.90 6.07 11.61
CA ASP A 61 -14.03 5.63 10.78
C ASP A 61 -13.84 6.04 9.31
N ARG A 62 -13.05 7.09 9.04
CA ARG A 62 -12.66 7.45 7.66
C ARG A 62 -11.44 6.65 7.24
N ASN A 63 -11.53 5.96 6.11
CA ASN A 63 -10.43 5.14 5.64
C ASN A 63 -9.24 5.99 5.18
N ILE A 64 -9.45 7.19 4.67
CA ILE A 64 -8.34 8.08 4.29
C ILE A 64 -7.47 8.47 5.50
N ASP A 65 -8.05 8.68 6.68
CA ASP A 65 -7.29 9.03 7.89
C ASP A 65 -6.39 7.87 8.33
N ASN A 66 -6.89 6.65 8.18
CA ASN A 66 -6.15 5.42 8.43
C ASN A 66 -4.95 5.31 7.48
N VAL A 67 -5.13 5.59 6.19
CA VAL A 67 -4.03 5.65 5.22
C VAL A 67 -3.05 6.79 5.54
N MET A 68 -3.53 7.97 5.94
CA MET A 68 -2.66 9.10 6.32
C MET A 68 -1.87 8.83 7.60
N THR A 69 -2.43 8.07 8.52
CA THR A 69 -1.72 7.60 9.72
C THR A 69 -0.62 6.62 9.32
N MET A 70 -0.90 5.66 8.44
CA MET A 70 0.11 4.77 7.87
C MET A 70 1.18 5.56 7.12
N PHE A 71 0.79 6.51 6.28
CA PHE A 71 1.69 7.39 5.54
C PHE A 71 2.64 8.13 6.49
N SER A 72 2.15 8.64 7.61
CA SER A 72 2.98 9.33 8.60
C SER A 72 4.04 8.41 9.20
N SER A 73 3.73 7.13 9.40
CA SER A 73 4.71 6.13 9.85
C SER A 73 5.73 5.79 8.76
N VAL A 74 5.26 5.62 7.52
CA VAL A 74 6.10 5.44 6.33
C VAL A 74 7.05 6.62 6.16
N TYR A 75 6.57 7.85 6.26
CA TYR A 75 7.42 9.02 6.11
C TYR A 75 8.49 9.08 7.21
N LYS A 76 8.16 8.70 8.45
CA LYS A 76 9.11 8.61 9.57
C LYS A 76 10.18 7.53 9.38
N SER A 77 9.92 6.48 8.59
CA SER A 77 10.91 5.44 8.33
C SER A 77 11.89 5.78 7.20
N LEU A 78 11.77 6.94 6.55
CA LEU A 78 12.76 7.50 5.60
C LEU A 78 14.03 7.99 6.32
N THR A 79 14.72 7.07 6.98
CA THR A 79 16.00 7.32 7.64
C THR A 79 17.13 7.52 6.61
N SER A 80 18.22 8.17 7.02
CA SER A 80 19.39 8.36 6.16
C SER A 80 19.94 7.04 5.59
N SER A 81 19.92 5.96 6.40
CA SER A 81 20.38 4.63 5.98
C SER A 81 19.45 4.01 4.93
N LEU A 82 18.13 4.15 5.07
CA LEU A 82 17.20 3.68 4.05
C LEU A 82 17.33 4.50 2.76
N LEU A 83 17.40 5.82 2.87
CA LEU A 83 17.50 6.74 1.72
C LEU A 83 18.73 6.45 0.85
N GLN A 84 19.85 6.04 1.46
CA GLN A 84 21.07 5.63 0.74
C GLN A 84 20.90 4.34 -0.07
N ARG A 85 19.90 3.52 0.23
CA ARG A 85 19.61 2.24 -0.46
C ARG A 85 18.59 2.40 -1.59
N LEU A 86 17.95 3.56 -1.72
CA LEU A 86 16.94 3.83 -2.75
C LEU A 86 17.61 4.18 -4.09
N ASN A 87 17.03 3.70 -5.18
CA ASN A 87 17.55 4.01 -6.53
C ASN A 87 17.19 5.43 -6.96
N ASN A 88 16.04 5.94 -6.51
CA ASN A 88 15.49 7.24 -6.88
C ASN A 88 14.98 8.00 -5.65
N LYS A 89 15.90 8.36 -4.75
CA LYS A 89 15.62 9.10 -3.51
C LYS A 89 14.77 10.35 -3.75
N GLU A 90 15.18 11.19 -4.71
CA GLU A 90 14.49 12.46 -4.99
C GLU A 90 13.09 12.23 -5.55
N GLY A 91 12.93 11.24 -6.42
CA GLY A 91 11.64 10.82 -6.93
C GLY A 91 10.72 10.35 -5.80
N VAL A 92 11.20 9.48 -4.90
CA VAL A 92 10.42 9.02 -3.75
C VAL A 92 9.93 10.19 -2.90
N LEU A 93 10.82 11.11 -2.51
CA LEU A 93 10.44 12.26 -1.68
C LEU A 93 9.42 13.17 -2.38
N ARG A 94 9.64 13.45 -3.67
CA ARG A 94 8.72 14.29 -4.46
C ARG A 94 7.35 13.63 -4.60
N GLU A 95 7.29 12.36 -4.97
CA GLU A 95 6.02 11.69 -5.23
C GLU A 95 5.25 11.38 -3.94
N LEU A 96 5.92 11.18 -2.81
CA LEU A 96 5.25 11.10 -1.51
C LEU A 96 4.60 12.44 -1.13
N ASN A 97 5.25 13.57 -1.39
CA ASN A 97 4.63 14.88 -1.19
C ASN A 97 3.45 15.10 -2.15
N SER A 98 3.59 14.74 -3.44
CA SER A 98 2.50 14.79 -4.41
C SER A 98 1.31 13.92 -3.98
N LEU A 99 1.56 12.77 -3.34
CA LEU A 99 0.51 11.91 -2.81
C LEU A 99 -0.32 12.58 -1.71
N VAL A 100 0.34 13.29 -0.78
CA VAL A 100 -0.37 14.05 0.27
C VAL A 100 -1.29 15.10 -0.37
N ASN A 101 -0.75 15.87 -1.32
CA ASN A 101 -1.53 16.86 -2.05
C ASN A 101 -2.69 16.23 -2.83
N TYR A 102 -2.49 15.05 -3.41
CA TYR A 102 -3.55 14.33 -4.10
C TYR A 102 -4.68 13.92 -3.14
N ILE A 103 -4.36 13.32 -1.99
CA ILE A 103 -5.35 12.89 -1.01
C ILE A 103 -6.13 14.10 -0.47
N ASP A 104 -5.42 15.17 -0.12
CA ASP A 104 -6.04 16.39 0.44
C ASP A 104 -6.99 17.07 -0.55
N ASN A 105 -6.61 17.17 -1.83
CA ASN A 105 -7.46 17.77 -2.86
C ASN A 105 -8.59 16.84 -3.36
N ASN A 106 -8.58 15.56 -3.00
CA ASN A 106 -9.50 14.56 -3.56
C ASN A 106 -10.12 13.67 -2.47
N GLN A 107 -10.38 14.20 -1.26
CA GLN A 107 -10.76 13.40 -0.10
C GLN A 107 -11.91 12.41 -0.34
N GLU A 108 -13.01 12.87 -0.95
CA GLU A 108 -14.17 12.02 -1.25
C GLU A 108 -13.80 10.90 -2.23
N LYS A 109 -13.05 11.25 -3.29
CA LYS A 109 -12.62 10.27 -4.29
C LYS A 109 -11.63 9.28 -3.70
N ALA A 110 -10.72 9.71 -2.84
CA ALA A 110 -9.78 8.86 -2.14
C ALA A 110 -10.51 7.86 -1.22
N GLU A 111 -11.54 8.31 -0.50
CA GLU A 111 -12.39 7.46 0.33
C GLU A 111 -13.17 6.43 -0.51
N GLU A 112 -13.73 6.84 -1.65
CA GLU A 112 -14.42 5.96 -2.60
C GLU A 112 -13.46 4.88 -3.16
N ILE A 113 -12.26 5.29 -3.56
CA ILE A 113 -11.20 4.37 -4.02
C ILE A 113 -10.89 3.34 -2.94
N TYR A 114 -10.64 3.78 -1.70
CA TYR A 114 -10.35 2.88 -0.60
C TYR A 114 -11.47 1.86 -0.41
N THR A 115 -12.72 2.33 -0.30
CA THR A 115 -13.90 1.48 -0.08
C THR A 115 -14.04 0.43 -1.18
N THR A 116 -13.85 0.85 -2.44
CA THR A 116 -13.91 -0.06 -3.60
C THR A 116 -12.83 -1.13 -3.54
N VAL A 117 -11.57 -0.75 -3.28
CA VAL A 117 -10.45 -1.69 -3.20
C VAL A 117 -10.61 -2.62 -2.00
N ARG A 118 -11.13 -2.13 -0.86
CA ARG A 118 -11.43 -2.93 0.32
C ARG A 118 -12.47 -4.00 0.04
N ALA A 119 -13.59 -3.65 -0.60
CA ALA A 119 -14.61 -4.63 -0.98
C ALA A 119 -14.03 -5.74 -1.88
N GLN A 120 -13.18 -5.37 -2.85
CA GLN A 120 -12.48 -6.34 -3.70
C GLN A 120 -11.50 -7.22 -2.91
N TYR A 121 -10.81 -6.65 -1.93
CA TYR A 121 -9.90 -7.39 -1.05
C TYR A 121 -10.65 -8.40 -0.18
N GLU A 122 -11.72 -7.97 0.50
CA GLU A 122 -12.53 -8.81 1.40
C GLU A 122 -13.19 -9.97 0.64
N MET A 123 -13.73 -9.70 -0.56
CA MET A 123 -14.27 -10.75 -1.43
C MET A 123 -13.23 -11.83 -1.75
N LYS A 124 -12.00 -11.42 -2.13
CA LYS A 124 -10.90 -12.36 -2.42
C LYS A 124 -10.46 -13.17 -1.19
N VAL A 125 -10.54 -12.59 0.01
CA VAL A 125 -10.24 -13.30 1.26
C VAL A 125 -11.29 -14.39 1.50
N ILE A 126 -12.58 -14.05 1.40
CA ILE A 126 -13.69 -14.98 1.58
C ILE A 126 -13.61 -16.13 0.56
N GLU A 127 -13.41 -15.83 -0.73
CA GLU A 127 -13.27 -16.85 -1.79
C GLU A 127 -12.14 -17.84 -1.49
N LYS A 128 -11.02 -17.34 -0.97
CA LYS A 128 -9.86 -18.16 -0.62
C LYS A 128 -10.16 -19.08 0.57
N GLU A 129 -10.87 -18.59 1.58
CA GLU A 129 -11.28 -19.38 2.75
C GLU A 129 -12.25 -20.49 2.34
N LEU A 130 -13.28 -20.17 1.55
CA LEU A 130 -14.23 -21.15 1.03
C LEU A 130 -13.55 -22.24 0.19
N THR A 131 -12.63 -21.86 -0.70
CA THR A 131 -11.87 -22.82 -1.52
C THR A 131 -10.98 -23.72 -0.65
N HIS A 132 -10.38 -23.17 0.39
CA HIS A 132 -9.57 -23.94 1.33
C HIS A 132 -10.40 -24.97 2.08
N GLU A 133 -11.56 -24.58 2.61
CA GLU A 133 -12.48 -25.50 3.30
C GLU A 133 -12.94 -26.66 2.42
N VAL A 134 -13.35 -26.38 1.18
CA VAL A 134 -13.76 -27.41 0.22
C VAL A 134 -12.62 -28.41 -0.02
N ARG A 135 -11.40 -27.92 -0.21
CA ARG A 135 -10.22 -28.78 -0.42
C ARG A 135 -9.91 -29.64 0.81
N VAL A 136 -10.00 -29.09 2.02
CA VAL A 136 -9.77 -29.86 3.27
C VAL A 136 -10.81 -30.97 3.43
N ARG A 137 -12.09 -30.69 3.11
CA ARG A 137 -13.14 -31.72 3.14
C ARG A 137 -12.93 -32.81 2.09
N ALA A 138 -12.51 -32.45 0.88
CA ALA A 138 -12.24 -33.41 -0.19
C ALA A 138 -11.03 -34.33 0.05
N VAL A 139 -10.05 -33.92 0.88
CA VAL A 139 -8.87 -34.75 1.25
C VAL A 139 -9.16 -35.68 2.44
N ARG A 140 -10.22 -35.41 3.22
CA ARG A 140 -10.63 -36.23 4.38
C ARG A 140 -11.62 -37.34 4.02
N LEU A 141 -12.12 -37.35 2.78
CA LEU A 141 -12.99 -38.38 2.20
C LEU A 141 -12.13 -39.33 1.35
#